data_AF-A0A168KUJ1-F1
#
_entry.id   AF-A0A168KUJ1-F1
#
_cell.length_a   1.000
_cell.length_b   1.000
_cell.length_c   1.000
_cell.angle_alpha   90.00
_cell.angle_beta   90.00
_cell.angle_gamma   90.00
#
_symmetry.space_group_name_H-M   'P 1'
#
loop_
_entity.id
_entity.type
_entity.pdbx_description
1 polymer ?
#
loop_
_entity_poly.entity_id
_entity_poly.type
_entity_poly.pdbx_seq_one_letter_code
_entity_poly.pdbx_strand_id
1 'polypeptide(L)'
;MKRSIVFKLFLLTSGLCLFILAVIFVGQTVFFKQFYVHQKVKDVKAAFQDYEQDYLNHATNKQAMAELEQDFYQKYNTWITTLDAEGNLKHTDDFFMEIKLDRSDDSALSNKTITVPLYTVINVEDFITDNPFLTPWINEGERIAIAGDFRKLTPLVLMRALAEATTQIYEPIHRFELEIPVDSLSRVLFKLTQASSTYQDPIQNDQVFMIHGMIPIKNIQPFENQLPGWTQGEGVFLSEFHGYQPFNGEVPLCTRYDHNPLNRKEYLLHTLNSM
;
A
#
# COMPACT_ATOMS: atom_id res chain seq x y z
N MET A 1 36.53 -38.13 -49.68
CA MET A 1 37.33 -38.64 -48.53
C MET A 1 36.40 -39.34 -47.54
N LYS A 2 36.45 -40.68 -47.45
CA LYS A 2 35.61 -41.47 -46.53
C LYS A 2 36.18 -41.35 -45.11
N ARG A 3 35.62 -40.46 -44.25
CA ARG A 3 35.99 -40.41 -42.82
C ARG A 3 35.72 -41.78 -42.19
N SER A 4 36.72 -42.34 -41.50
CA SER A 4 36.64 -43.70 -40.95
C SER A 4 35.46 -43.82 -39.98
N ILE A 5 34.81 -44.98 -39.99
CA ILE A 5 33.66 -45.29 -39.13
C ILE A 5 34.00 -45.03 -37.65
N VAL A 6 35.26 -45.26 -37.26
CA VAL A 6 35.79 -45.02 -35.92
C VAL A 6 35.72 -43.54 -35.53
N PHE A 7 36.05 -42.61 -36.43
CA PHE A 7 35.98 -41.18 -36.13
C PHE A 7 34.53 -40.70 -35.94
N LYS A 8 33.58 -41.27 -36.68
CA LYS A 8 32.15 -40.98 -36.50
C LYS A 8 31.65 -41.48 -35.15
N LEU A 9 32.08 -42.67 -34.73
CA LEU A 9 31.72 -43.24 -33.43
C LEU A 9 32.29 -42.40 -32.28
N PHE A 10 33.55 -41.97 -32.38
CA PHE A 10 34.19 -41.10 -31.38
C PHE A 10 33.49 -39.73 -31.24
N LEU A 11 33.11 -39.12 -32.36
CA LEU A 11 32.43 -37.83 -32.35
C LEU A 11 31.02 -37.94 -31.75
N LEU A 12 30.35 -39.09 -31.96
CA LEU A 12 29.05 -39.39 -31.37
C LEU A 12 29.14 -39.63 -29.87
N THR A 13 30.11 -40.41 -29.39
CA THR A 13 30.28 -40.67 -27.95
C THR A 13 30.74 -39.42 -27.19
N SER A 14 31.65 -38.63 -27.77
CA SER A 14 32.07 -37.35 -27.19
C SER A 14 30.92 -36.34 -27.14
N GLY A 15 30.13 -36.23 -28.23
CA GLY A 15 28.93 -35.40 -28.26
C GLY A 15 27.87 -35.82 -27.23
N LEU A 16 27.63 -37.13 -27.08
CA LEU A 16 26.70 -37.66 -26.06
C LEU A 16 27.18 -37.35 -24.63
N CYS A 17 28.49 -37.49 -24.37
CA CYS A 17 29.06 -37.21 -23.06
C CYS A 17 28.95 -35.72 -22.68
N LEU A 18 29.26 -34.81 -23.62
CA LEU A 18 29.08 -33.37 -23.44
C LEU A 18 27.61 -32.99 -23.23
N PHE A 19 26.69 -33.64 -23.95
CA PHE A 19 25.26 -33.43 -23.77
C PHE A 19 24.80 -33.85 -22.37
N ILE A 20 25.22 -35.01 -21.88
CA ILE A 20 24.87 -35.48 -20.51
C ILE A 20 25.42 -34.50 -19.45
N LEU A 21 26.67 -34.05 -19.60
CA LEU A 21 27.26 -33.06 -18.69
C LEU A 21 26.49 -31.74 -18.70
N ALA A 22 26.08 -31.25 -19.87
CA ALA A 22 25.27 -30.04 -20.00
C ALA A 22 23.91 -30.19 -19.32
N VAL A 23 23.24 -31.35 -19.47
CA VAL A 23 21.96 -31.64 -18.80
C VAL A 23 22.12 -31.66 -17.27
N ILE A 24 23.17 -32.30 -16.75
CA ILE A 24 23.45 -32.30 -15.31
C ILE A 24 23.70 -30.88 -14.80
N PHE A 25 24.49 -30.09 -15.52
CA PHE A 25 24.80 -28.71 -15.13
C PHE A 25 23.56 -27.81 -15.12
N VAL A 26 22.69 -27.93 -16.13
CA VAL A 26 21.40 -27.22 -16.18
C VAL A 26 20.48 -27.67 -15.04
N GLY A 27 20.41 -28.98 -14.77
CA GLY A 27 19.68 -29.54 -13.64
C GLY A 27 20.14 -28.96 -12.31
N GLN A 28 21.46 -28.95 -12.05
CA GLN A 28 22.06 -28.36 -10.85
C GLN A 28 21.80 -26.86 -10.72
N THR A 29 21.82 -26.12 -11.83
CA THR A 29 21.68 -24.66 -11.80
C THR A 29 20.23 -24.22 -11.57
N VAL A 30 19.27 -24.84 -12.27
CA VAL A 30 17.88 -24.35 -12.32
C VAL A 30 16.98 -25.16 -11.39
N PHE A 31 17.01 -26.49 -11.51
CA PHE A 31 16.08 -27.36 -10.79
C PHE A 31 16.41 -27.44 -9.30
N PHE A 32 17.68 -27.67 -8.95
CA PHE A 32 18.06 -27.75 -7.53
C PHE A 32 17.87 -26.45 -6.78
N LYS A 33 18.14 -25.29 -7.42
CA LYS A 33 17.91 -24.00 -6.80
C LYS A 33 16.43 -23.79 -6.48
N GLN A 34 15.54 -24.01 -7.45
CA GLN A 34 14.10 -23.83 -7.25
C GLN A 34 13.50 -24.86 -6.28
N PHE A 35 13.95 -26.11 -6.36
CA PHE A 35 13.52 -27.19 -5.47
C PHE A 35 13.97 -26.93 -4.02
N TYR A 36 15.24 -26.56 -3.80
CA TYR A 36 15.76 -26.28 -2.47
C TYR A 36 15.07 -25.05 -1.84
N VAL A 37 14.79 -24.01 -2.64
CA VAL A 37 14.01 -22.85 -2.17
C VAL A 37 12.59 -23.28 -1.77
N HIS A 38 11.88 -24.04 -2.61
CA HIS A 38 10.52 -24.50 -2.28
C HIS A 38 10.50 -25.39 -1.04
N GLN A 39 11.43 -26.32 -0.92
CA GLN A 39 11.52 -27.23 0.22
C GLN A 39 11.86 -26.45 1.50
N LYS A 40 12.87 -25.57 1.47
CA LYS A 40 13.24 -24.75 2.62
C LYS A 40 12.11 -23.83 3.05
N VAL A 41 11.42 -23.17 2.12
CA VAL A 41 10.24 -22.33 2.43
C VAL A 41 9.13 -23.16 3.06
N LYS A 42 8.88 -24.36 2.54
CA LYS A 42 7.86 -25.27 3.10
C LYS A 42 8.21 -25.69 4.53
N ASP A 43 9.46 -26.08 4.78
CA ASP A 43 9.91 -26.57 6.09
C ASP A 43 9.91 -25.44 7.13
N VAL A 44 10.39 -24.25 6.75
CA VAL A 44 10.34 -23.05 7.60
C VAL A 44 8.89 -22.65 7.88
N LYS A 45 7.99 -22.71 6.89
CA LYS A 45 6.57 -22.40 7.07
C LYS A 45 5.88 -23.35 8.04
N ALA A 46 6.21 -24.63 8.01
CA ALA A 46 5.71 -25.60 8.99
C ALA A 46 6.27 -25.29 10.39
N ALA A 47 7.57 -25.04 10.49
CA ALA A 47 8.23 -24.70 11.74
C ALA A 47 7.68 -23.43 12.41
N PHE A 48 7.23 -22.45 11.62
CA PHE A 48 6.58 -21.25 12.14
C PHE A 48 5.30 -21.55 12.94
N GLN A 49 4.53 -22.57 12.54
CA GLN A 49 3.30 -22.94 13.24
C GLN A 49 3.60 -23.56 14.61
N ASP A 50 4.63 -24.40 14.67
CA ASP A 50 5.10 -25.02 15.92
C ASP A 50 5.68 -23.94 16.86
N TYR A 51 6.50 -23.04 16.31
CA TYR A 51 7.08 -21.91 17.04
C TYR A 51 6.00 -21.00 17.65
N GLU A 52 4.93 -20.69 16.91
CA GLU A 52 3.83 -19.86 17.43
C GLU A 52 3.18 -20.48 18.68
N GLN A 53 2.96 -21.80 18.67
CA GLN A 53 2.39 -22.49 19.83
C GLN A 53 3.33 -22.46 21.04
N ASP A 54 4.60 -22.77 20.83
CA ASP A 54 5.60 -22.78 21.90
C ASP A 54 5.83 -21.37 22.48
N TYR A 55 5.80 -20.35 21.62
CA TYR A 55 5.88 -18.95 22.01
C TYR A 55 4.69 -18.54 22.91
N LEU A 56 3.46 -18.88 22.53
CA LEU A 56 2.26 -18.55 23.31
C LEU A 56 2.28 -19.22 24.70
N ASN A 57 2.85 -20.42 24.82
CA ASN A 57 2.96 -21.14 26.08
C ASN A 57 3.95 -20.51 27.08
N HIS A 58 4.94 -19.77 26.59
CA HIS A 58 6.03 -19.20 27.40
C HIS A 58 6.08 -17.67 27.35
N ALA A 59 5.04 -17.00 26.82
CA ALA A 59 5.00 -15.57 26.48
C ALA A 59 5.34 -14.59 27.62
N THR A 60 5.37 -15.03 28.89
CA THR A 60 5.74 -14.21 30.05
C THR A 60 7.19 -14.37 30.51
N ASN A 61 7.92 -15.38 30.01
CA ASN A 61 9.29 -15.67 30.42
C ASN A 61 10.30 -15.21 29.36
N LYS A 62 10.93 -14.04 29.56
CA LYS A 62 11.89 -13.43 28.62
C LYS A 62 13.04 -14.38 28.24
N GLN A 63 13.55 -15.17 29.19
CA GLN A 63 14.69 -16.06 28.93
C GLN A 63 14.29 -17.26 28.07
N ALA A 64 13.14 -17.87 28.35
CA ALA A 64 12.61 -18.97 27.54
C ALA A 64 12.33 -18.54 26.09
N MET A 65 11.96 -17.26 25.88
CA MET A 65 11.78 -16.70 24.53
C MET A 65 13.09 -16.53 23.77
N ALA A 66 14.14 -16.03 24.44
CA ALA A 66 15.46 -15.92 23.82
C ALA A 66 16.03 -17.28 23.43
N GLU A 67 15.84 -18.29 24.29
CA GLU A 67 16.22 -19.69 24.00
C GLU A 67 15.44 -20.24 22.80
N LEU A 68 14.12 -19.99 22.72
CA LEU A 68 13.29 -20.42 21.59
C LEU A 68 13.73 -19.78 20.25
N GLU A 69 14.04 -18.48 20.24
CA GLU A 69 14.55 -17.77 19.05
C GLU A 69 15.91 -18.33 18.61
N GLN A 70 16.81 -18.59 19.57
CA GLN A 70 18.13 -19.17 19.32
C GLN A 70 18.02 -20.61 18.77
N ASP A 71 17.16 -21.43 19.36
CA ASP A 71 16.92 -22.81 18.91
C ASP A 71 16.35 -22.85 17.48
N PHE A 72 15.44 -21.92 17.17
CA PHE A 72 14.90 -21.78 15.83
C PHE A 72 16.01 -21.43 14.81
N TYR A 73 16.90 -20.50 15.16
CA TYR A 73 18.04 -20.16 14.32
C TYR A 73 18.98 -21.34 14.13
N GLN A 74 19.34 -22.06 15.20
CA GLN A 74 20.23 -23.22 15.09
C GLN A 74 19.64 -24.33 14.22
N LYS A 75 18.33 -24.56 14.32
CA LYS A 75 17.65 -25.65 13.61
C LYS A 75 17.40 -25.32 12.14
N TYR A 76 17.00 -24.09 11.82
CA TYR A 76 16.57 -23.71 10.46
C TYR A 76 17.50 -22.74 9.75
N ASN A 77 18.58 -22.30 10.41
CA ASN A 77 19.50 -21.27 9.93
C ASN A 77 18.73 -20.05 9.38
N THR A 78 17.76 -19.58 10.17
CA THR A 78 16.81 -18.53 9.83
C THR A 78 16.55 -17.70 11.09
N TRP A 79 16.69 -16.37 10.97
CA TRP A 79 16.44 -15.47 12.10
C TRP A 79 14.94 -15.26 12.24
N ILE A 80 14.47 -15.24 13.47
CA ILE A 80 13.08 -14.97 13.83
C ILE A 80 13.06 -13.95 14.96
N THR A 81 12.07 -13.06 14.93
CA THR A 81 11.86 -12.09 16.00
C THR A 81 10.36 -11.86 16.16
N THR A 82 9.97 -11.40 17.33
CA THR A 82 8.57 -11.15 17.66
C THR A 82 8.28 -9.66 17.75
N LEU A 83 7.11 -9.28 17.24
CA LEU A 83 6.65 -7.91 17.21
C LEU A 83 5.47 -7.70 18.16
N ASP A 84 5.34 -6.51 18.74
CA ASP A 84 4.12 -6.08 19.43
C ASP A 84 3.01 -5.67 18.45
N ALA A 85 1.87 -5.26 18.98
CA ALA A 85 0.74 -4.83 18.14
C ALA A 85 1.09 -3.57 17.33
N GLU A 86 2.05 -2.79 17.82
CA GLU A 86 2.64 -1.59 17.28
C GLU A 86 3.83 -1.88 16.34
N GLY A 87 4.17 -3.15 16.08
CA GLY A 87 5.25 -3.52 15.15
C GLY A 87 6.66 -3.23 15.67
N ASN A 88 6.81 -2.97 16.96
CA ASN A 88 8.10 -2.84 17.63
C ASN A 88 8.67 -4.22 17.95
N LEU A 89 9.99 -4.37 17.91
CA LEU A 89 10.66 -5.59 18.32
C LEU A 89 10.46 -5.81 19.81
N LYS A 90 9.87 -6.94 20.20
CA LYS A 90 9.78 -7.35 21.60
C LYS A 90 11.15 -7.80 22.09
N HIS A 91 11.37 -7.68 23.40
CA HIS A 91 12.55 -8.20 24.09
C HIS A 91 13.88 -7.55 23.64
N THR A 92 13.83 -6.30 23.15
CA THR A 92 15.01 -5.50 22.75
C THR A 92 15.37 -4.42 23.77
N ASP A 93 14.93 -4.60 25.01
CA ASP A 93 15.10 -3.63 26.11
C ASP A 93 16.58 -3.41 26.52
N ASP A 94 17.51 -4.18 25.96
CA ASP A 94 18.92 -4.17 26.33
C ASP A 94 19.68 -2.96 25.73
N PHE A 95 19.13 -2.35 24.66
CA PHE A 95 19.78 -1.24 23.94
C PHE A 95 18.78 -0.11 23.67
N PHE A 96 18.82 0.92 24.50
CA PHE A 96 17.96 2.11 24.38
C PHE A 96 18.73 3.40 24.62
N MET A 97 18.15 4.48 24.11
CA MET A 97 18.52 5.86 24.39
C MET A 97 17.48 6.49 25.31
N GLU A 98 17.94 7.22 26.32
CA GLU A 98 17.07 8.10 27.10
C GLU A 98 17.18 9.53 26.59
N ILE A 99 16.05 10.09 26.17
CA ILE A 99 15.95 11.47 25.69
C ILE A 99 15.18 12.28 26.71
N LYS A 100 15.84 13.27 27.31
CA LYS A 100 15.19 14.22 28.22
C LYS A 100 14.78 15.48 27.46
N LEU A 101 13.49 15.80 27.50
CA LEU A 101 12.93 16.98 26.83
C LEU A 101 12.85 18.16 27.82
N ASP A 102 13.85 19.04 27.78
CA ASP A 102 13.90 20.22 28.66
C ASP A 102 12.87 21.31 28.29
N ARG A 103 12.52 21.43 27.00
CA ARG A 103 11.48 22.35 26.51
C ARG A 103 10.66 21.68 25.42
N SER A 104 9.34 21.68 25.61
CA SER A 104 8.33 21.19 24.68
C SER A 104 7.19 22.19 24.67
N ASP A 105 6.71 22.59 23.48
CA ASP A 105 5.49 23.41 23.33
C ASP A 105 4.24 22.62 23.78
N ASP A 106 4.35 21.29 23.82
CA ASP A 106 3.36 20.41 24.44
C ASP A 106 3.70 20.18 25.92
N SER A 107 2.86 20.74 26.80
CA SER A 107 2.96 20.60 28.26
C SER A 107 2.97 19.14 28.74
N ALA A 108 2.44 18.20 27.96
CA ALA A 108 2.40 16.77 28.31
C ALA A 108 3.78 16.09 28.21
N LEU A 109 4.74 16.70 27.51
CA LEU A 109 6.07 16.14 27.22
C LEU A 109 7.23 16.91 27.87
N SER A 110 6.97 18.09 28.45
CA SER A 110 8.00 18.87 29.15
C SER A 110 8.49 18.14 30.41
N ASN A 111 9.82 18.11 30.62
CA ASN A 111 10.48 17.41 31.72
C ASN A 111 10.24 15.90 31.78
N LYS A 112 9.81 15.28 30.68
CA LYS A 112 9.76 13.82 30.58
C LYS A 112 11.03 13.26 29.97
N THR A 113 11.43 12.10 30.49
CA THR A 113 12.39 11.21 29.84
C THR A 113 11.61 10.26 28.94
N ILE A 114 11.98 10.20 27.67
CA ILE A 114 11.46 9.24 26.70
C ILE A 114 12.54 8.20 26.45
N THR A 115 12.18 6.94 26.53
CA THR A 115 13.05 5.82 26.17
C THR A 115 12.80 5.46 24.70
N VAL A 116 13.86 5.48 23.90
CA VAL A 116 13.82 5.13 22.47
C VAL A 116 14.74 3.93 22.24
N PRO A 117 14.22 2.76 21.82
CA PRO A 117 15.06 1.61 21.50
C PRO A 117 16.03 1.93 20.35
N LEU A 118 17.30 1.53 20.45
CA LEU A 118 18.31 1.94 19.46
C LEU A 118 18.06 1.36 18.06
N TYR A 119 17.41 0.20 17.97
CA TYR A 119 17.08 -0.41 16.68
C TYR A 119 16.14 0.46 15.81
N THR A 120 15.39 1.41 16.40
CA THR A 120 14.49 2.28 15.63
C THR A 120 15.25 3.40 14.92
N VAL A 121 16.45 3.71 15.39
CA VAL A 121 17.23 4.87 14.93
C VAL A 121 18.56 4.48 14.29
N ILE A 122 19.03 3.24 14.49
CA ILE A 122 20.35 2.77 14.06
C ILE A 122 20.27 1.30 13.61
N ASN A 123 21.01 0.93 12.56
CA ASN A 123 21.22 -0.47 12.24
C ASN A 123 22.32 -1.04 13.15
N VAL A 124 22.05 -2.16 13.82
CA VAL A 124 23.00 -2.81 14.75
C VAL A 124 24.33 -3.16 14.06
N GLU A 125 24.29 -3.44 12.75
CA GLU A 125 25.47 -3.71 11.92
C GLU A 125 26.43 -2.50 11.84
N ASP A 126 25.93 -1.29 12.06
CA ASP A 126 26.75 -0.08 12.07
C ASP A 126 27.70 -0.06 13.28
N PHE A 127 27.43 -0.79 14.38
CA PHE A 127 28.29 -0.79 15.58
C PHE A 127 29.38 -1.86 15.61
N ILE A 128 29.63 -2.56 14.50
CA ILE A 128 30.73 -3.51 14.42
C ILE A 128 32.05 -2.73 14.46
N THR A 129 32.89 -3.07 15.44
CA THR A 129 33.97 -2.29 16.06
C THR A 129 35.07 -1.73 15.14
N ASP A 130 35.08 -2.09 13.85
CA ASP A 130 36.11 -1.75 12.87
C ASP A 130 35.63 -0.80 11.75
N ASN A 131 34.58 0.00 11.97
CA ASN A 131 34.12 0.97 10.96
C ASN A 131 34.75 2.37 11.16
N PRO A 132 35.85 2.72 10.44
CA PRO A 132 36.56 4.00 10.61
C PRO A 132 35.80 5.22 10.06
N PHE A 133 34.62 5.03 9.46
CA PHE A 133 33.82 6.10 8.85
C PHE A 133 32.64 6.55 9.71
N LEU A 134 32.44 5.96 10.88
CA LEU A 134 31.36 6.35 11.78
C LEU A 134 31.84 7.40 12.77
N THR A 135 31.37 8.63 12.55
CA THR A 135 31.24 9.60 13.63
C THR A 135 29.86 9.36 14.25
N PRO A 136 29.75 9.17 15.58
CA PRO A 136 28.44 9.09 16.20
C PRO A 136 27.67 10.37 15.84
N TRP A 137 26.54 10.21 15.17
CA TRP A 137 25.64 11.31 14.77
C TRP A 137 24.88 11.90 15.96
N ILE A 138 25.15 11.38 17.16
CA ILE A 138 24.57 11.76 18.43
C ILE A 138 25.71 12.06 19.39
N ASN A 139 25.81 13.32 19.83
CA ASN A 139 26.67 13.71 20.95
C ASN A 139 25.80 14.11 22.14
N GLU A 140 26.29 13.85 23.35
CA GLU A 140 25.61 14.25 24.57
C GLU A 140 25.37 15.77 24.59
N GLY A 141 24.12 16.19 24.75
CA GLY A 141 23.72 17.60 24.77
C GLY A 141 23.43 18.22 23.38
N GLU A 142 23.59 17.49 22.28
CA GLU A 142 23.23 17.98 20.94
C GLU A 142 21.75 17.75 20.60
N ARG A 143 21.22 18.62 19.73
CA ARG A 143 19.86 18.45 19.20
C ARG A 143 19.84 17.38 18.13
N ILE A 144 18.93 16.44 18.28
CA ILE A 144 18.70 15.35 17.33
C ILE A 144 17.34 15.56 16.66
N ALA A 145 17.25 15.35 15.35
CA ALA A 145 16.00 15.37 14.60
C ALA A 145 15.80 14.02 13.88
N ILE A 146 14.80 13.25 14.31
CA ILE A 146 14.43 11.97 13.70
C ILE A 146 13.25 12.25 12.76
N ALA A 147 13.47 12.26 11.44
CA ALA A 147 12.43 12.61 10.46
C ALA A 147 11.95 11.43 9.59
N GLY A 148 12.68 10.32 9.58
CA GLY A 148 12.48 9.20 8.66
C GLY A 148 11.14 8.45 8.87
N ASP A 149 10.80 8.15 10.11
CA ASP A 149 9.65 7.28 10.43
C ASP A 149 8.30 7.97 10.28
N PHE A 150 8.24 9.30 10.45
CA PHE A 150 6.99 10.05 10.39
C PHE A 150 6.27 9.91 9.04
N ARG A 151 7.01 9.79 7.93
CA ARG A 151 6.39 9.63 6.59
C ARG A 151 5.69 8.28 6.43
N LYS A 152 6.20 7.22 7.07
CA LYS A 152 5.61 5.88 7.05
C LYS A 152 4.46 5.77 8.06
N LEU A 153 4.53 6.49 9.18
CA LEU A 153 3.48 6.48 10.19
C LEU A 153 2.28 7.37 9.83
N THR A 154 2.49 8.46 9.09
CA THR A 154 1.43 9.42 8.76
C THR A 154 0.20 8.75 8.12
N PRO A 155 0.33 7.85 7.12
CA PRO A 155 -0.85 7.18 6.54
C PRO A 155 -1.61 6.30 7.52
N LEU A 156 -0.92 5.61 8.44
CA LEU A 156 -1.55 4.78 9.47
C LEU A 156 -2.38 5.63 10.44
N VAL A 157 -1.80 6.73 10.92
CA VAL A 157 -2.47 7.65 11.85
C VAL A 157 -3.64 8.36 11.17
N LEU A 158 -3.44 8.86 9.94
CA LEU A 158 -4.48 9.53 9.17
C LEU A 158 -5.69 8.62 8.94
N MET A 159 -5.46 7.38 8.49
CA MET A 159 -6.56 6.46 8.23
C MET A 159 -7.31 6.05 9.50
N ARG A 160 -6.60 5.93 10.63
CA ARG A 160 -7.25 5.71 11.93
C ARG A 160 -8.13 6.89 12.32
N ALA A 161 -7.62 8.11 12.19
CA ALA A 161 -8.39 9.32 12.46
C ALA A 161 -9.62 9.44 11.55
N LEU A 162 -9.48 9.10 10.26
CA LEU A 162 -10.60 9.08 9.32
C LEU A 162 -11.63 7.97 9.62
N ALA A 163 -11.20 6.82 10.15
CA ALA A 163 -12.10 5.74 10.56
C ALA A 163 -12.89 6.08 11.84
N GLU A 164 -12.27 6.82 12.76
CA GLU A 164 -12.91 7.32 13.97
C GLU A 164 -13.80 8.56 13.69
N ALA A 165 -13.49 9.31 12.62
CA ALA A 165 -14.30 10.43 12.16
C ALA A 165 -15.53 9.97 11.38
N THR A 166 -16.63 10.72 11.49
CA THR A 166 -17.76 10.57 10.55
C THR A 166 -17.36 11.19 9.21
N THR A 167 -17.21 10.37 8.18
CA THR A 167 -16.85 10.80 6.82
C THR A 167 -18.07 10.83 5.91
N GLN A 168 -18.10 11.78 4.97
CA GLN A 168 -19.17 11.92 3.98
C GLN A 168 -18.55 12.07 2.59
N ILE A 169 -19.11 11.36 1.61
CA ILE A 169 -18.67 11.43 0.22
C ILE A 169 -19.38 12.60 -0.46
N TYR A 170 -18.61 13.32 -1.25
CA TYR A 170 -19.10 14.41 -2.08
C TYR A 170 -18.88 14.07 -3.55
N GLU A 171 -19.83 14.45 -4.40
CA GLU A 171 -19.69 14.38 -5.84
C GLU A 171 -19.61 15.78 -6.45
N PRO A 172 -18.84 15.96 -7.54
CA PRO A 172 -18.76 17.24 -8.22
C PRO A 172 -20.02 17.49 -9.05
N ILE A 173 -20.45 18.76 -9.10
CA ILE A 173 -21.61 19.24 -9.85
C ILE A 173 -21.23 20.37 -10.79
N HIS A 174 -21.92 20.42 -11.93
CA HIS A 174 -21.91 21.57 -12.83
C HIS A 174 -23.20 22.36 -12.68
N ARG A 175 -23.10 23.67 -12.84
CA ARG A 175 -24.25 24.48 -13.22
C ARG A 175 -24.45 24.34 -14.72
N PHE A 176 -25.69 24.27 -15.17
CA PHE A 176 -26.01 24.14 -16.58
C PHE A 176 -27.02 25.18 -17.05
N GLU A 177 -26.92 25.47 -18.34
CA GLU A 177 -27.84 26.27 -19.15
C GLU A 177 -28.32 25.39 -20.30
N LEU A 178 -29.64 25.27 -20.43
CA LEU A 178 -30.26 24.38 -21.41
C LEU A 178 -31.36 25.12 -22.18
N GLU A 179 -31.17 25.24 -23.48
CA GLU A 179 -32.14 25.81 -24.41
C GLU A 179 -32.78 24.68 -25.22
N ILE A 180 -34.11 24.62 -25.26
CA ILE A 180 -34.86 23.55 -25.93
C ILE A 180 -36.12 24.08 -26.65
N PRO A 181 -36.59 23.42 -27.71
CA PRO A 181 -37.87 23.74 -28.33
C PRO A 181 -39.06 23.54 -27.39
N VAL A 182 -40.13 24.33 -27.57
CA VAL A 182 -41.37 24.22 -26.78
C VAL A 182 -42.00 22.82 -26.77
N ASP A 183 -41.92 22.09 -27.89
CA ASP A 183 -42.51 20.75 -28.02
C ASP A 183 -41.75 19.66 -27.25
N SER A 184 -40.54 19.96 -26.79
CA SER A 184 -39.66 18.99 -26.11
C SER A 184 -39.65 19.12 -24.59
N LEU A 185 -40.30 20.16 -24.03
CA LEU A 185 -40.22 20.53 -22.61
C LEU A 185 -40.46 19.36 -21.66
N SER A 186 -41.64 18.73 -21.73
CA SER A 186 -42.03 17.65 -20.79
C SER A 186 -41.06 16.47 -20.83
N ARG A 187 -40.55 16.14 -22.03
CA ARG A 187 -39.59 15.04 -22.21
C ARG A 187 -38.24 15.38 -21.58
N VAL A 188 -37.76 16.59 -21.78
CA VAL A 188 -36.47 17.05 -21.25
C VAL A 188 -36.51 17.19 -19.73
N LEU A 189 -37.57 17.76 -19.17
CA LEU A 189 -37.74 17.86 -17.71
C LEU A 189 -37.70 16.50 -17.03
N PHE A 190 -38.38 15.50 -17.60
CA PHE A 190 -38.32 14.13 -17.10
C PHE A 190 -36.89 13.56 -17.14
N LYS A 191 -36.12 13.86 -18.19
CA LYS A 191 -34.73 13.41 -18.34
C LYS A 191 -33.77 14.12 -17.40
N LEU A 192 -33.98 15.40 -17.10
CA LEU A 192 -33.23 16.11 -16.06
C LEU A 192 -33.44 15.47 -14.69
N THR A 193 -34.69 15.10 -14.35
CA THR A 193 -34.97 14.39 -13.10
C THR A 193 -34.28 13.02 -13.07
N GLN A 194 -34.29 12.24 -14.16
CA GLN A 194 -33.55 10.97 -14.25
C GLN A 194 -32.04 11.16 -14.08
N ALA A 195 -31.50 12.27 -14.60
CA ALA A 195 -30.10 12.65 -14.44
C ALA A 195 -29.77 13.19 -13.03
N SER A 196 -30.68 13.06 -12.05
CA SER A 196 -30.50 13.60 -10.69
C SER A 196 -30.15 15.09 -10.69
N SER A 197 -30.66 15.82 -11.67
CA SER A 197 -30.46 17.26 -11.79
C SER A 197 -31.49 18.02 -10.95
N THR A 198 -31.10 19.20 -10.48
CA THR A 198 -32.03 20.19 -9.92
C THR A 198 -32.16 21.32 -10.90
N TYR A 199 -33.33 21.92 -11.05
CA TYR A 199 -33.58 22.99 -11.99
C TYR A 199 -34.57 24.00 -11.44
N GLN A 200 -34.48 25.22 -11.96
CA GLN A 200 -35.43 26.30 -11.71
C GLN A 200 -36.61 26.21 -12.69
N ASP A 201 -37.66 27.00 -12.43
CA ASP A 201 -38.80 27.08 -13.34
C ASP A 201 -38.35 27.49 -14.75
N PRO A 202 -38.74 26.72 -15.80
CA PRO A 202 -38.38 27.04 -17.18
C PRO A 202 -38.90 28.41 -17.60
N ILE A 203 -38.04 29.21 -18.23
CA ILE A 203 -38.40 30.52 -18.75
C ILE A 203 -38.64 30.39 -20.25
N GLN A 204 -39.85 30.71 -20.72
CA GLN A 204 -40.16 30.72 -22.14
C GLN A 204 -39.64 32.00 -22.81
N ASN A 205 -38.88 31.85 -23.89
CA ASN A 205 -38.49 32.92 -24.80
C ASN A 205 -38.93 32.53 -26.22
N ASP A 206 -39.95 33.19 -26.75
CA ASP A 206 -40.50 32.91 -28.09
C ASP A 206 -40.85 31.43 -28.31
N GLN A 207 -40.06 30.72 -29.13
CA GLN A 207 -40.24 29.32 -29.51
C GLN A 207 -39.37 28.34 -28.71
N VAL A 208 -38.60 28.82 -27.72
CA VAL A 208 -37.70 28.02 -26.90
C VAL A 208 -37.97 28.20 -25.40
N PHE A 209 -37.57 27.20 -24.62
CA PHE A 209 -37.46 27.28 -23.17
C PHE A 209 -35.99 27.31 -22.76
N MET A 210 -35.66 28.23 -21.85
CA MET A 210 -34.39 28.29 -21.15
C MET A 210 -34.53 27.68 -19.76
N ILE A 211 -33.65 26.74 -19.42
CA ILE A 211 -33.64 26.02 -18.15
C ILE A 211 -32.26 26.16 -17.51
N HIS A 212 -32.24 26.58 -16.25
CA HIS A 212 -31.03 26.68 -15.44
C HIS A 212 -31.09 25.66 -14.31
N GLY A 213 -29.95 25.07 -13.97
CA GLY A 213 -29.92 24.08 -12.91
C GLY A 213 -28.53 23.57 -12.55
N MET A 214 -28.51 22.52 -11.72
CA MET A 214 -27.31 21.77 -11.36
C MET A 214 -27.44 20.33 -11.82
N ILE A 215 -26.35 19.77 -12.34
CA ILE A 215 -26.25 18.38 -12.79
C ILE A 215 -24.96 17.73 -12.27
N PRO A 216 -25.00 16.50 -11.72
CA PRO A 216 -23.80 15.76 -11.36
C PRO A 216 -22.92 15.48 -12.59
N ILE A 217 -21.60 15.65 -12.46
CA ILE A 217 -20.66 15.50 -13.60
C ILE A 217 -20.81 14.14 -14.28
N LYS A 218 -21.01 13.06 -13.51
CA LYS A 218 -21.20 11.70 -14.02
C LYS A 218 -22.36 11.56 -15.03
N ASN A 219 -23.35 12.47 -14.95
CA ASN A 219 -24.55 12.44 -15.78
C ASN A 219 -24.50 13.41 -16.97
N ILE A 220 -23.45 14.25 -17.09
CA ILE A 220 -23.32 15.25 -18.18
C ILE A 220 -23.18 14.56 -19.53
N GLN A 221 -22.14 13.73 -19.71
CA GLN A 221 -21.88 13.09 -20.99
C GLN A 221 -23.06 12.22 -21.47
N PRO A 222 -23.68 11.37 -20.62
CA PRO A 222 -24.85 10.60 -21.04
C PRO A 222 -26.05 11.48 -21.40
N PHE A 223 -26.24 12.63 -20.74
CA PHE A 223 -27.32 13.57 -21.01
C PHE A 223 -27.12 14.30 -22.34
N GLU A 224 -25.93 14.88 -22.53
CA GLU A 224 -25.55 15.59 -23.75
C GLU A 224 -25.65 14.70 -25.00
N ASN A 225 -25.18 13.45 -24.91
CA ASN A 225 -25.24 12.49 -26.01
C ASN A 225 -26.68 12.14 -26.44
N GLN A 226 -27.65 12.21 -25.53
CA GLN A 226 -29.05 11.85 -25.80
C GLN A 226 -29.93 13.06 -26.13
N LEU A 227 -29.48 14.27 -25.78
CA LEU A 227 -30.24 15.50 -25.95
C LEU A 227 -30.74 15.74 -27.38
N PRO A 228 -29.94 15.51 -28.45
CA PRO A 228 -30.41 15.69 -29.83
C PRO A 228 -31.63 14.82 -30.15
N GLY A 229 -31.71 13.59 -29.61
CA GLY A 229 -32.83 12.69 -29.84
C GLY A 229 -34.14 13.15 -29.18
N TRP A 230 -34.08 14.03 -28.18
CA TRP A 230 -35.25 14.57 -27.50
C TRP A 230 -35.71 15.92 -28.04
N THR A 231 -34.77 16.64 -28.67
CA THR A 231 -34.93 18.01 -29.16
C THR A 231 -34.89 18.11 -30.68
N GLN A 232 -34.91 16.98 -31.39
CA GLN A 232 -34.77 16.92 -32.85
C GLN A 232 -33.46 17.58 -33.35
N GLY A 233 -32.44 17.67 -32.50
CA GLY A 233 -31.16 18.31 -32.79
C GLY A 233 -31.11 19.82 -32.52
N GLU A 234 -32.18 20.42 -32.02
CA GLU A 234 -32.27 21.88 -31.78
C GLU A 234 -31.88 22.28 -30.35
N GLY A 235 -31.66 21.31 -29.45
CA GLY A 235 -31.29 21.59 -28.06
C GLY A 235 -29.83 22.02 -27.91
N VAL A 236 -29.60 23.06 -27.12
CA VAL A 236 -28.25 23.55 -26.77
C VAL A 236 -28.04 23.36 -25.27
N PHE A 237 -26.95 22.72 -24.89
CA PHE A 237 -26.60 22.46 -23.50
C PHE A 237 -25.19 22.99 -23.22
N LEU A 238 -25.09 23.87 -22.23
CA LEU A 238 -23.83 24.41 -21.72
C LEU A 238 -23.72 24.03 -20.24
N SER A 239 -22.52 23.67 -19.80
CA SER A 239 -22.28 23.38 -18.40
C SER A 239 -20.88 23.78 -17.98
N GLU A 240 -20.74 24.16 -16.71
CA GLU A 240 -19.45 24.50 -16.12
C GLU A 240 -19.40 24.10 -14.64
N PHE A 241 -18.19 23.85 -14.16
CA PHE A 241 -17.96 23.44 -12.77
C PHE A 241 -18.50 24.48 -11.79
N HIS A 242 -19.31 24.02 -10.83
CA HIS A 242 -19.86 24.87 -9.78
C HIS A 242 -19.28 24.52 -8.41
N GLY A 243 -19.17 23.24 -8.08
CA GLY A 243 -18.68 22.81 -6.77
C GLY A 243 -18.94 21.35 -6.48
N TYR A 244 -19.16 21.03 -5.21
CA TYR A 244 -19.39 19.68 -4.71
C TYR A 244 -20.67 19.63 -3.88
N GLN A 245 -21.37 18.49 -3.94
CA GLN A 245 -22.54 18.22 -3.10
C GLN A 245 -22.43 16.86 -2.42
N PRO A 246 -23.14 16.62 -1.29
CA PRO A 246 -23.28 15.30 -0.72
C PRO A 246 -23.71 14.24 -1.74
N PHE A 247 -22.96 13.15 -1.81
CA PHE A 247 -23.29 12.02 -2.66
C PHE A 247 -24.34 11.14 -1.99
N ASN A 248 -25.51 11.01 -2.62
CA ASN A 248 -26.67 10.29 -2.08
C ASN A 248 -26.88 8.90 -2.71
N GLY A 249 -25.85 8.32 -3.31
CA GLY A 249 -25.91 7.01 -3.98
C GLY A 249 -25.21 5.90 -3.21
N GLU A 250 -25.12 4.73 -3.84
CA GLU A 250 -24.28 3.65 -3.35
C GLU A 250 -22.80 4.02 -3.50
N VAL A 251 -22.07 3.96 -2.40
CA VAL A 251 -20.65 4.35 -2.34
C VAL A 251 -19.84 3.48 -3.31
N PRO A 252 -19.12 4.08 -4.27
CA PRO A 252 -18.33 3.30 -5.21
C PRO A 252 -17.19 2.58 -4.49
N LEU A 253 -17.04 1.29 -4.76
CA LEU A 253 -15.89 0.51 -4.29
C LEU A 253 -14.68 0.83 -5.18
N CYS A 254 -13.59 1.31 -4.57
CA CYS A 254 -12.33 1.55 -5.26
C CYS A 254 -11.27 0.56 -4.77
N THR A 255 -10.67 -0.19 -5.68
CA THR A 255 -9.53 -1.06 -5.36
C THR A 255 -8.30 -0.19 -5.13
N ARG A 256 -7.63 -0.37 -3.99
CA ARG A 256 -6.34 0.29 -3.71
C ARG A 256 -5.24 -0.34 -4.56
N TYR A 257 -4.31 0.50 -5.04
CA TYR A 257 -3.13 0.09 -5.81
C TYR A 257 -1.81 0.34 -5.05
N ASP A 258 -1.88 0.97 -3.88
CA ASP A 258 -0.75 1.31 -3.02
C ASP A 258 -0.66 0.38 -1.79
N HIS A 259 0.39 0.53 -0.98
CA HIS A 259 0.47 -0.14 0.32
C HIS A 259 -0.71 0.29 1.18
N ASN A 260 -1.47 -0.67 1.70
CA ASN A 260 -2.74 -0.39 2.34
C ASN A 260 -2.59 -0.10 3.85
N PRO A 261 -2.61 1.17 4.31
CA PRO A 261 -2.53 1.51 5.74
C PRO A 261 -3.71 0.99 6.58
N LEU A 262 -4.82 0.56 5.96
CA LEU A 262 -5.92 -0.09 6.68
C LEU A 262 -5.56 -1.51 7.13
N ASN A 263 -4.63 -2.17 6.43
CA ASN A 263 -4.02 -3.42 6.86
C ASN A 263 -2.60 -3.13 7.40
N ARG A 264 -2.54 -2.76 8.68
CA ARG A 264 -1.29 -2.37 9.34
C ARG A 264 -0.15 -3.38 9.16
N LYS A 265 -0.44 -4.69 9.28
CA LYS A 265 0.58 -5.75 9.16
C LYS A 265 1.20 -5.79 7.77
N GLU A 266 0.35 -5.79 6.74
CA GLU A 266 0.79 -5.78 5.34
C GLU A 266 1.52 -4.47 4.99
N TYR A 267 0.99 -3.34 5.46
CA TYR A 267 1.60 -2.03 5.26
C TYR A 267 3.03 -1.96 5.81
N LEU A 268 3.22 -2.41 7.06
CA LEU A 268 4.54 -2.42 7.70
C LEU A 268 5.48 -3.41 7.02
N LEU A 269 5.00 -4.60 6.64
CA LEU A 269 5.80 -5.58 5.92
C LEU A 269 6.41 -4.98 4.65
N HIS A 270 5.63 -4.24 3.86
CA HIS A 270 6.13 -3.67 2.61
C HIS A 270 6.95 -2.39 2.79
N THR A 271 6.66 -1.59 3.83
CA THR A 271 7.35 -0.30 4.06
C THR A 271 8.59 -0.40 4.94
N LEU A 272 8.75 -1.48 5.71
CA LEU A 272 9.94 -1.74 6.53
C LEU A 272 10.98 -2.61 5.79
N ASN A 273 10.56 -3.56 4.95
CA ASN A 273 11.48 -4.42 4.15
C ASN A 273 12.15 -3.70 2.97
N SER A 274 12.02 -2.38 2.87
CA SER A 274 12.71 -1.54 1.87
C SER A 274 14.05 -0.97 2.41
N MET A 275 14.48 -1.42 3.59
CA MET A 275 15.85 -1.26 4.11
C MET A 275 16.74 -2.38 3.59
#